data_AF-Q4RDE2-F1
#
_entry.id   AF-Q4RDE2-F1
#
_cell.length_a   1.000
_cell.length_b   1.000
_cell.length_c   1.000
_cell.angle_alpha   90.00
_cell.angle_beta   90.00
_cell.angle_gamma   90.00
#
_symmetry.space_group_name_H-M   'P 1'
#
loop_
_entity.id
_entity.type
_entity.pdbx_description
1 polymer ?
#
loop_
_entity_poly.entity_id
_entity_poly.type
_entity_poly.pdbx_seq_one_letter_code
_entity_poly.pdbx_strand_id
1 'polypeptide(L)'
;QLEDTLWAGLTDLHIKTPMGITAENLAEKYEITREDCDNYAYQTQQRWKAAHEAGYYTAEIAPIDVKAKKGKVAMAQDEHPRPQTTLEQMAKLAPVFKKGGTVTAANASGVSNGAAAVVIASEDAVKEHKLTPLARIVAYHASGCDPSIMGIGEGPH
;
A
#
# COMPACT_ATOMS: atom_id res chain seq x y z
N GLN A 1 12.60 -25.57 10.71
CA GLN A 1 11.25 -25.14 11.10
C GLN A 1 10.60 -24.56 9.85
N LEU A 2 9.32 -24.86 9.60
CA LEU A 2 8.58 -24.25 8.49
C LEU A 2 8.21 -22.83 8.94
N GLU A 3 8.76 -21.81 8.30
CA GLU A 3 8.48 -20.41 8.61
C GLU A 3 7.53 -19.85 7.53
N ASP A 4 6.43 -19.25 7.97
CA ASP A 4 5.49 -18.58 7.10
C ASP A 4 6.10 -17.23 6.67
N THR A 5 6.42 -17.10 5.38
CA THR A 5 7.08 -15.91 4.82
C THR A 5 6.21 -14.66 4.90
N LEU A 6 4.88 -14.80 4.92
CA LEU A 6 3.96 -13.66 5.10
C LEU A 6 4.04 -13.15 6.54
N TRP A 7 4.09 -14.07 7.50
CA TRP A 7 4.25 -13.70 8.91
C TRP A 7 5.62 -13.09 9.20
N ALA A 8 6.68 -13.66 8.62
CA ALA A 8 8.05 -13.17 8.77
C ALA A 8 8.24 -11.78 8.13
N GLY A 9 7.60 -11.52 6.99
CA GLY A 9 7.66 -10.20 6.33
C GLY A 9 6.82 -9.12 7.00
N LEU A 10 5.81 -9.50 7.79
CA LEU A 10 4.90 -8.58 8.49
C LEU A 10 5.19 -8.45 9.99
N THR A 11 6.33 -8.97 10.45
CA THR A 11 6.78 -8.88 11.84
C THR A 11 8.20 -8.32 11.86
N ASP A 12 8.42 -7.29 12.68
CA ASP A 12 9.79 -6.81 12.91
C ASP A 12 10.60 -7.91 13.59
N LEU A 13 11.70 -8.33 12.99
CA LEU A 13 12.50 -9.45 13.50
C LEU A 13 13.36 -9.08 14.72
N HIS A 14 13.65 -7.79 14.92
CA HIS A 14 14.49 -7.32 16.02
C HIS A 14 13.68 -7.18 17.31
N ILE A 15 12.53 -6.49 17.24
CA ILE A 15 11.65 -6.25 18.38
C ILE A 15 10.46 -7.21 18.44
N LYS A 16 10.34 -8.15 17.50
CA LYS A 16 9.30 -9.20 17.43
C LYS A 16 7.87 -8.64 17.45
N THR A 17 7.68 -7.51 16.80
CA THR A 17 6.43 -6.75 16.84
C THR A 17 5.76 -6.77 15.47
N PRO A 18 4.48 -7.22 15.36
CA PRO A 18 3.74 -7.16 14.10
C PRO A 18 3.61 -5.72 13.59
N MET A 19 3.65 -5.50 12.28
CA MET A 19 3.52 -4.16 11.69
C MET A 19 2.21 -3.46 12.08
N GLY A 20 1.13 -4.22 12.31
CA GLY A 20 -0.12 -3.64 12.79
C GLY A 20 -0.03 -3.04 14.21
N ILE A 21 0.86 -3.55 15.06
CA ILE A 21 1.09 -2.99 16.40
C ILE A 21 1.89 -1.69 16.32
N THR A 22 2.82 -1.56 15.37
CA THR A 22 3.57 -0.31 15.20
C THR A 22 2.65 0.83 14.73
N ALA A 23 1.62 0.50 13.94
CA ALA A 23 0.55 1.44 13.59
C ALA A 23 -0.30 1.85 14.81
N GLU A 24 -0.65 0.93 15.71
CA GLU A 24 -1.35 1.26 16.96
C GLU A 24 -0.50 2.16 17.88
N ASN A 25 0.81 1.92 17.97
CA ASN A 25 1.72 2.77 18.75
C ASN A 25 1.76 4.21 18.21
N LEU A 26 1.73 4.37 16.89
CA LEU A 26 1.64 5.67 16.25
C LEU A 26 0.28 6.33 16.52
N ALA A 27 -0.81 5.57 16.42
CA ALA A 27 -2.13 6.09 16.72
C ALA A 27 -2.23 6.61 18.17
N GLU A 28 -1.66 5.89 19.13
CA GLU A 28 -1.58 6.33 20.53
C GLU A 28 -0.69 7.55 20.72
N LYS A 29 0.49 7.57 20.09
CA LYS A 29 1.46 8.66 20.23
C LYS A 29 0.95 9.99 19.65
N TYR A 30 0.22 9.93 18.54
CA TYR A 30 -0.27 11.10 17.81
C TYR A 30 -1.77 11.34 18.00
N GLU A 31 -2.40 10.62 18.94
CA GLU A 31 -3.83 10.74 19.24
C GLU A 31 -4.73 10.56 18.01
N ILE A 32 -4.31 9.71 17.06
CA ILE A 32 -5.08 9.39 15.86
C ILE A 32 -6.22 8.48 16.26
N THR A 33 -7.45 8.92 16.00
CA THR A 33 -8.63 8.16 16.40
C THR A 33 -8.97 7.09 15.36
N ARG A 34 -9.77 6.11 15.79
CA ARG A 34 -10.38 5.12 14.88
C ARG A 34 -11.17 5.80 13.74
N GLU A 35 -11.85 6.89 14.04
CA GLU A 35 -12.63 7.64 13.07
C GLU A 35 -11.72 8.32 12.03
N ASP A 36 -10.56 8.85 12.44
CA ASP A 36 -9.57 9.42 11.52
C ASP A 36 -9.04 8.35 10.56
N CYS A 37 -8.70 7.17 11.07
CA CYS A 37 -8.24 6.04 10.26
C CYS A 37 -9.30 5.61 9.23
N ASP A 38 -10.55 5.45 9.66
CA ASP A 38 -11.65 5.03 8.78
C ASP A 38 -11.99 6.12 7.75
N ASN A 39 -11.99 7.40 8.13
CA ASN A 39 -12.20 8.51 7.21
C ASN A 39 -11.12 8.58 6.14
N TYR A 40 -9.85 8.41 6.53
CA TYR A 40 -8.75 8.39 5.57
C TYR A 40 -8.87 7.19 4.61
N ALA A 41 -9.12 5.99 5.14
CA ALA A 41 -9.27 4.80 4.31
C ALA A 41 -10.51 4.87 3.39
N TYR A 42 -11.60 5.52 3.81
CA TYR A 42 -12.72 5.80 2.92
C TYR A 42 -12.29 6.73 1.78
N GLN A 43 -11.56 7.81 2.08
CA GLN A 43 -11.07 8.73 1.05
C GLN A 43 -10.16 8.03 0.02
N THR A 44 -9.32 7.08 0.43
CA THR A 44 -8.46 6.35 -0.52
C THR A 44 -9.29 5.50 -1.49
N GLN A 45 -10.36 4.85 -1.02
CA GLN A 45 -11.29 4.10 -1.87
C GLN A 45 -11.99 5.01 -2.89
N GLN A 46 -12.42 6.20 -2.46
CA GLN A 46 -13.07 7.17 -3.35
C GLN A 46 -12.10 7.76 -4.38
N ARG A 47 -10.85 8.02 -3.98
CA ARG A 47 -9.79 8.48 -4.90
C ARG A 47 -9.46 7.43 -5.94
N TRP A 48 -9.33 6.17 -5.53
CA TRP A 48 -9.12 5.07 -6.47
C TRP A 48 -10.27 4.96 -7.46
N LYS A 49 -11.54 5.04 -6.99
CA LYS A 49 -12.71 5.03 -7.86
C LYS A 49 -12.63 6.11 -8.93
N ALA A 50 -12.36 7.35 -8.52
CA ALA A 50 -12.29 8.48 -9.43
C ALA A 50 -11.15 8.33 -10.47
N ALA A 51 -9.98 7.86 -10.04
CA ALA A 51 -8.84 7.61 -10.93
C ALA A 51 -9.11 6.46 -11.92
N HIS A 52 -9.79 5.41 -11.45
CA HIS A 52 -10.22 4.29 -12.29
C HIS A 52 -11.23 4.72 -13.35
N GLU A 53 -12.27 5.47 -12.96
CA GLU A 53 -13.27 6.02 -13.87
C GLU A 53 -12.67 7.03 -14.87
N ALA A 54 -11.63 7.77 -14.46
CA ALA A 54 -10.87 8.67 -15.33
C ALA A 54 -9.87 7.95 -16.26
N GLY A 55 -9.68 6.64 -16.12
CA GLY A 55 -8.78 5.85 -16.96
C GLY A 55 -7.28 6.06 -16.69
N TYR A 56 -6.90 6.61 -15.54
CA TYR A 56 -5.49 6.91 -15.24
C TYR A 56 -4.62 5.66 -15.20
N TYR A 57 -5.15 4.55 -14.68
CA TYR A 57 -4.39 3.30 -14.54
C TYR A 57 -4.17 2.55 -15.87
N THR A 58 -4.91 2.89 -16.93
CA THR A 58 -4.80 2.18 -18.22
C THR A 58 -3.43 2.36 -18.88
N ALA A 59 -2.74 3.47 -18.60
CA ALA A 59 -1.41 3.74 -19.15
C ALA A 59 -0.27 3.00 -18.41
N GLU A 60 -0.50 2.59 -17.16
CA GLU A 60 0.53 2.00 -16.28
C GLU A 60 0.34 0.49 -16.02
N ILE A 61 -0.88 -0.04 -16.14
CA ILE A 61 -1.14 -1.47 -15.95
C ILE A 61 -0.87 -2.24 -17.26
N ALA A 62 0.17 -3.07 -17.26
CA ALA A 62 0.38 -4.07 -18.29
C ALA A 62 -0.54 -5.29 -18.05
N PRO A 63 -1.48 -5.62 -18.95
CA PRO A 63 -2.39 -6.75 -18.76
C PRO A 63 -1.64 -8.08 -18.70
N ILE A 64 -2.02 -8.94 -17.76
CA ILE A 64 -1.51 -10.31 -17.69
C ILE A 64 -2.61 -11.33 -18.00
N ASP A 65 -2.30 -12.31 -18.85
CA ASP A 65 -3.21 -13.43 -19.14
C ASP A 65 -3.12 -14.49 -18.05
N VAL A 66 -4.18 -14.65 -17.27
CA VAL A 66 -4.29 -15.71 -16.26
C VAL A 66 -5.02 -16.91 -16.85
N LYS A 67 -4.45 -18.12 -16.69
CA LYS A 67 -5.13 -19.36 -17.07
C LYS A 67 -6.26 -19.67 -16.09
N ALA A 68 -7.49 -19.66 -16.58
CA ALA A 68 -8.67 -20.13 -15.86
C ALA A 68 -9.16 -21.46 -16.44
N LYS A 69 -10.03 -22.16 -15.68
CA LYS A 69 -10.60 -23.46 -16.11
C LYS A 69 -11.34 -23.40 -17.46
N LYS A 70 -11.88 -22.23 -17.83
CA LYS A 70 -12.67 -22.02 -19.06
C LYS A 70 -11.95 -21.18 -20.13
N GLY A 71 -10.65 -20.95 -20.01
CA GLY A 71 -9.87 -20.15 -20.97
C GLY A 71 -8.91 -19.19 -20.28
N LYS A 72 -8.40 -18.22 -21.02
CA LYS A 72 -7.58 -17.13 -20.46
C LYS A 72 -8.47 -15.97 -20.02
N VAL A 73 -8.16 -15.37 -18.87
CA VAL A 73 -8.79 -14.15 -18.38
C VAL A 73 -7.69 -13.10 -18.27
N ALA A 74 -7.87 -11.96 -18.93
CA ALA A 74 -6.96 -10.84 -18.81
C ALA A 74 -7.20 -10.16 -17.45
N MET A 75 -6.13 -10.05 -16.66
CA MET A 75 -6.08 -9.25 -15.45
C MET A 75 -5.42 -7.91 -15.81
N ALA A 76 -6.26 -6.89 -15.98
CA ALA A 76 -5.89 -5.54 -16.42
C ALA A 76 -6.34 -4.45 -15.43
N GLN A 77 -6.80 -4.86 -14.25
CA GLN A 77 -7.34 -3.98 -13.22
C GLN A 77 -7.00 -4.54 -11.84
N ASP A 78 -6.73 -3.66 -10.88
CA ASP A 78 -6.57 -4.03 -9.48
C ASP A 78 -7.87 -4.59 -8.88
N GLU A 79 -7.78 -5.75 -8.23
CA GLU A 79 -8.94 -6.43 -7.64
C GLU A 79 -9.21 -6.07 -6.16
N HIS A 80 -8.22 -5.48 -5.49
CA HIS A 80 -8.28 -5.21 -4.05
C HIS A 80 -9.24 -4.07 -3.65
N PRO A 81 -9.32 -2.96 -4.40
CA PRO A 81 -10.16 -1.81 -4.05
C PRO A 81 -11.64 -2.15 -3.90
N ARG A 82 -12.29 -1.52 -2.92
CA ARG A 82 -13.71 -1.68 -2.57
C ARG A 82 -14.39 -0.30 -2.53
N PRO A 83 -14.51 0.40 -3.67
CA PRO A 83 -15.06 1.77 -3.75
C PRO A 83 -16.54 1.89 -3.37
N GLN A 84 -17.24 0.76 -3.23
CA GLN A 84 -18.62 0.68 -2.78
C GLN A 84 -18.75 0.62 -1.25
N THR A 85 -17.63 0.63 -0.51
CA THR A 85 -17.67 0.61 0.95
C THR A 85 -18.26 1.89 1.52
N THR A 86 -18.78 1.83 2.75
CA THR A 86 -19.31 2.99 3.47
C THR A 86 -18.70 3.07 4.87
N LEU A 87 -18.67 4.28 5.44
CA LEU A 87 -18.15 4.48 6.80
C LEU A 87 -18.91 3.63 7.84
N GLU A 88 -20.22 3.43 7.66
CA GLU A 88 -21.03 2.58 8.54
C GLU A 88 -20.66 1.10 8.44
N GLN A 89 -20.20 0.64 7.27
CA GLN A 89 -19.68 -0.72 7.10
C GLN A 89 -18.30 -0.86 7.75
N MET A 90 -17.44 0.14 7.57
CA MET A 90 -16.09 0.16 8.15
C MET A 90 -16.15 0.19 9.68
N ALA A 91 -17.00 1.03 10.27
CA ALA A 91 -17.18 1.17 11.72
C ALA A 91 -17.57 -0.15 12.42
N LYS A 92 -18.20 -1.08 11.71
CA LYS A 92 -18.60 -2.41 12.25
C LYS A 92 -17.42 -3.38 12.38
N LEU A 93 -16.28 -3.10 11.77
CA LEU A 93 -15.12 -3.98 11.80
C LEU A 93 -14.40 -3.88 13.13
N ALA A 94 -14.09 -5.05 13.69
CA ALA A 94 -13.34 -5.17 14.92
C ALA A 94 -11.85 -4.81 14.69
N PRO A 95 -11.20 -4.17 15.68
CA PRO A 95 -9.75 -4.02 15.70
C PRO A 95 -9.05 -5.38 15.62
N VAL A 96 -7.98 -5.46 14.83
CA VAL A 96 -7.30 -6.74 14.52
C VAL A 96 -6.11 -6.98 15.46
N PHE A 97 -5.35 -5.93 15.79
CA PHE A 97 -4.05 -6.08 16.45
C PHE A 97 -4.09 -5.80 17.96
N LYS A 98 -4.95 -4.88 18.42
CA LYS A 98 -5.09 -4.52 19.83
C LYS A 98 -6.56 -4.42 20.21
N LYS A 99 -6.93 -4.93 21.40
CA LYS A 99 -8.29 -4.75 21.94
C LYS A 99 -8.56 -3.27 22.16
N GLY A 100 -9.62 -2.75 21.54
CA GLY A 100 -9.93 -1.31 21.58
C GLY A 100 -8.98 -0.45 20.75
N GLY A 101 -8.17 -1.07 19.88
CA GLY A 101 -7.29 -0.37 18.96
C GLY A 101 -8.03 0.30 17.80
N THR A 102 -7.26 0.97 16.96
CA THR A 102 -7.73 1.75 15.82
C THR A 102 -7.65 0.98 14.50
N VAL A 103 -6.77 -0.02 14.41
CA VAL A 103 -6.43 -0.70 13.15
C VAL A 103 -7.39 -1.85 12.88
N THR A 104 -8.03 -1.81 11.71
CA THR A 104 -8.97 -2.82 11.21
C THR A 104 -8.60 -3.30 9.81
N ALA A 105 -9.27 -4.36 9.35
CA ALA A 105 -9.14 -4.83 7.96
C ALA A 105 -9.60 -3.81 6.89
N ALA A 106 -10.33 -2.75 7.26
CA ALA A 106 -10.74 -1.71 6.30
C ALA A 106 -9.76 -0.55 6.20
N ASN A 107 -8.98 -0.30 7.25
CA ASN A 107 -8.07 0.85 7.32
C ASN A 107 -6.58 0.45 7.32
N ALA A 108 -6.29 -0.85 7.27
CA ALA A 108 -4.97 -1.41 6.97
C ALA A 108 -4.87 -1.86 5.50
N SER A 109 -3.65 -1.90 4.96
CA SER A 109 -3.39 -2.50 3.66
C SER A 109 -3.64 -4.01 3.69
N GLY A 110 -4.22 -4.55 2.61
CA GLY A 110 -4.31 -5.99 2.41
C GLY A 110 -3.01 -6.65 1.98
N VAL A 111 -3.04 -7.97 1.87
CA VAL A 111 -1.99 -8.75 1.20
C VAL A 111 -2.32 -8.81 -0.28
N SER A 112 -1.39 -8.35 -1.12
CA SER A 112 -1.55 -8.31 -2.57
C SER A 112 -0.36 -8.96 -3.28
N ASN A 113 -0.57 -9.33 -4.55
CA ASN A 113 0.49 -9.81 -5.43
C ASN A 113 0.59 -8.86 -6.62
N GLY A 114 1.79 -8.42 -6.95
CA GLY A 114 2.04 -7.52 -8.07
C GLY A 114 3.53 -7.42 -8.40
N ALA A 115 3.82 -6.89 -9.59
CA ALA A 115 5.17 -6.58 -10.03
C ALA A 115 5.17 -5.24 -10.76
N ALA A 116 6.20 -4.43 -10.53
CA ALA A 116 6.41 -3.17 -11.22
C ALA A 116 7.88 -3.05 -11.63
N ALA A 117 8.15 -2.39 -12.75
CA ALA A 117 9.49 -2.14 -13.25
C ALA A 117 9.57 -0.74 -13.87
N VAL A 118 10.71 -0.09 -13.70
CA VAL A 118 11.03 1.20 -14.33
C VAL A 118 12.38 1.10 -15.04
N VAL A 119 12.51 1.73 -16.19
CA VAL A 119 13.79 1.85 -16.90
C VAL A 119 14.45 3.16 -16.48
N ILE A 120 15.64 3.07 -15.90
CA ILE A 120 16.45 4.22 -15.53
C ILE A 120 17.59 4.34 -16.55
N ALA A 121 17.77 5.54 -17.09
CA ALA A 121 18.82 5.83 -18.06
C ALA A 121 19.55 7.13 -17.69
N SER A 122 20.84 7.20 -18.01
CA SER A 122 21.62 8.43 -17.91
C SER A 122 21.19 9.44 -19.00
N GLU A 123 21.52 10.71 -18.81
CA GLU A 123 21.23 11.74 -19.82
C GLU A 123 21.89 11.43 -21.17
N ASP A 124 23.08 10.84 -21.17
CA ASP A 124 23.80 10.47 -22.39
C ASP A 124 23.07 9.34 -23.13
N ALA A 125 22.63 8.29 -22.42
CA ALA A 125 21.84 7.21 -23.02
C ALA A 125 20.50 7.71 -23.58
N VAL A 126 19.86 8.67 -22.91
CA VAL A 126 18.62 9.31 -23.39
C VAL A 126 18.87 10.03 -24.72
N LYS A 127 19.98 10.78 -24.85
CA LYS A 127 20.36 11.47 -26.10
C LYS A 127 20.73 10.50 -27.21
N GLU A 128 21.57 9.51 -26.92
CA GLU A 128 22.05 8.51 -27.88
C GLU A 128 20.90 7.71 -28.49
N HIS A 129 20.01 7.21 -27.63
CA HIS A 129 18.87 6.38 -28.04
C HIS A 129 17.61 7.20 -28.36
N LYS A 130 17.67 8.54 -28.31
CA LYS A 130 16.56 9.46 -28.61
C LYS A 130 15.29 9.15 -27.81
N LEU A 131 15.47 8.84 -26.52
CA LEU A 131 14.38 8.51 -25.61
C LEU A 131 13.68 9.78 -25.12
N THR A 132 12.38 9.70 -24.82
CA THR A 132 11.64 10.78 -24.14
C THR A 132 11.41 10.38 -22.68
N PRO A 133 12.13 10.97 -21.71
CA PRO A 133 11.97 10.62 -20.30
C PRO A 133 10.63 11.12 -19.74
N LEU A 134 10.01 10.33 -18.86
CA LEU A 134 8.79 10.73 -18.15
C LEU A 134 9.08 11.68 -16.98
N ALA A 135 10.23 11.50 -16.33
CA ALA A 135 10.67 12.27 -15.18
C ALA A 135 12.19 12.20 -15.04
N ARG A 136 12.74 13.02 -14.13
CA ARG A 136 14.16 13.01 -13.73
C ARG A 136 14.27 12.78 -12.23
N ILE A 137 15.14 11.87 -11.80
CA ILE A 137 15.48 11.68 -10.39
C ILE A 137 16.35 12.87 -9.97
N VAL A 138 15.84 13.71 -9.06
CA VAL A 138 16.55 14.90 -8.58
C VAL A 138 17.41 14.57 -7.36
N ALA A 139 16.85 13.83 -6.41
CA ALA A 139 17.50 13.41 -5.18
C ALA A 139 16.75 12.20 -4.59
N TYR A 140 17.39 11.48 -3.69
CA TYR A 140 16.79 10.46 -2.83
C TYR A 140 17.41 10.52 -1.44
N HIS A 141 16.68 10.08 -0.42
CA HIS A 141 17.14 10.01 0.96
C HIS A 141 16.63 8.73 1.62
N ALA A 142 17.36 8.24 2.62
CA ALA A 142 16.95 7.15 3.47
C ALA A 142 17.24 7.53 4.93
N SER A 143 16.23 7.36 5.78
CA SER A 143 16.23 7.67 7.21
C SER A 143 15.91 6.42 8.03
N GLY A 144 16.45 6.36 9.24
CA GLY A 144 16.09 5.35 10.23
C GLY A 144 15.17 5.95 11.29
N CYS A 145 14.33 5.11 11.88
CA CYS A 145 13.51 5.47 13.03
C CYS A 145 13.43 4.28 14.01
N ASP A 146 12.80 4.50 15.16
CA ASP A 146 12.54 3.44 16.12
C ASP A 146 11.61 2.37 15.47
N PRO A 147 12.01 1.08 15.44
CA PRO A 147 11.21 0.01 14.83
C PRO A 147 9.79 -0.11 15.39
N SER A 148 9.56 0.29 16.64
CA SER A 148 8.24 0.25 17.28
C SER A 148 7.23 1.25 16.68
N ILE A 149 7.71 2.22 15.89
CA ILE A 149 6.93 3.26 15.23
C ILE A 149 7.35 3.43 13.76
N MET A 150 7.75 2.34 13.09
CA MET A 150 8.36 2.35 11.75
C MET A 150 7.60 3.17 10.68
N GLY A 151 6.27 3.32 10.82
CA GLY A 151 5.42 4.07 9.90
C GLY A 151 5.73 5.58 9.80
N ILE A 152 6.59 6.13 10.67
CA ILE A 152 7.07 7.52 10.59
C ILE A 152 8.48 7.65 10.00
N GLY A 153 9.02 6.62 9.35
CA GLY A 153 10.33 6.73 8.68
C GLY A 153 10.45 7.94 7.76
N GLU A 154 9.32 8.40 7.19
CA GLU A 154 9.21 9.56 6.31
C GLU A 154 8.67 10.84 7.00
N GLY A 155 8.29 10.75 8.28
CA GLY A 155 7.62 11.83 9.03
C GLY A 155 8.59 12.85 9.65
N PRO A 156 8.09 14.02 10.09
CA PRO A 156 8.92 15.02 10.75
C PRO A 156 9.53 14.46 12.04
N HIS A 157 10.86 14.54 12.14
CA HIS A 157 11.63 14.20 13.33
C HIS A 157 11.52 15.27 14.42
#